data_AF-Q2QLZ0-F1
#
_entry.id   AF-Q2QLZ0-F1
#
_cell.length_a   1.000
_cell.length_b   1.000
_cell.length_c   1.000
_cell.angle_alpha   90.00
_cell.angle_beta   90.00
_cell.angle_gamma   90.00
#
_symmetry.space_group_name_H-M   'P 1'
#
loop_
_entity.id
_entity.type
_entity.pdbx_description
1 polymer ?
#
loop_
_entity_poly.entity_id
_entity_poly.type
_entity_poly.pdbx_seq_one_letter_code
_entity_poly.pdbx_strand_id
1 'polypeptide(L)'
;MGLEEGGAMRALMRRKQVDSDRVRAAGGHQLAKELSVTQLVAIGVGSTIGAGVYVLVGTVAREHAGPALTLSFLIAGVAAALSAFCYAELASRCPSAGSAYHYSYICVGEGVAWLIGWALILEYTIGGSAVARGISPNLALFFGGQDSLPWFLARHELPWFDVVVDPCAAFLVLVVTALLCKGIKESSFVQGVVTVLNCFVMLFVIIAGSYIGFQTGWVGYKVAGGFFPYGANGMLAGSATVFFAYIGFDSVASTAEEVKNPQRDLPLGIGTALSVCCSLYMLVSVVIVGLVPYFAMDPDTPISSAFARHGMHWAMYLVTTGAVLALCSTLMGSILPQPRILMAMARDGLLPSFFSDVNQRTQVPVKSTIVTGICAACLAFFMDVSQLAGMVSVGTLLAFTIVAVSILILRYAPPDEVPLPSSLEASFRLSQEYDEEKVRGPPVDANHEQLSSVVESINDTLIEKKQDTSVEESKRRKAAVCSISSVCVGVVVLTTSASFTFLPFLLRCFFCVFGGLLLLAGLGVLCYIDQDDGRHSFGHSGGTYITTHLCTLSTLDSIDEIT
;
A
#
# COMPACT_ATOMS: atom_id res chain seq x y z
N MET A 1 28.15 -30.72 -7.36
CA MET A 1 27.93 -29.26 -7.25
C MET A 1 26.67 -28.76 -7.97
N GLY A 2 25.96 -29.54 -8.81
CA GLY A 2 24.73 -29.10 -9.51
C GLY A 2 23.39 -29.55 -8.89
N LEU A 3 23.37 -30.13 -7.68
CA LEU A 3 22.14 -30.64 -7.03
C LEU A 3 21.67 -29.78 -5.84
N GLU A 4 22.52 -28.90 -5.28
CA GLU A 4 22.11 -27.94 -4.23
C GLU A 4 21.46 -26.67 -4.78
N GLU A 5 21.83 -26.23 -6.00
CA GLU A 5 21.20 -25.06 -6.65
C GLU A 5 19.71 -25.29 -6.95
N GLY A 6 19.34 -26.52 -7.35
CA GLY A 6 17.95 -26.88 -7.61
C GLY A 6 17.08 -26.88 -6.35
N GLY A 7 17.65 -27.23 -5.20
CA GLY A 7 16.96 -27.21 -3.90
C GLY A 7 16.73 -25.80 -3.38
N ALA A 8 17.76 -24.95 -3.44
CA ALA A 8 17.67 -23.55 -3.03
C ALA A 8 16.71 -22.75 -3.92
N MET A 9 16.77 -22.95 -5.25
CA MET A 9 15.88 -22.27 -6.20
C MET A 9 14.43 -22.75 -6.06
N ARG A 10 14.21 -24.03 -5.74
CA ARG A 10 12.88 -24.59 -5.46
C ARG A 10 12.33 -24.13 -4.10
N ALA A 11 13.20 -23.91 -3.10
CA ALA A 11 12.82 -23.29 -1.82
C ALA A 11 12.42 -21.82 -2.01
N LEU A 12 13.17 -21.04 -2.79
CA LEU A 12 12.85 -19.63 -3.10
C LEU A 12 11.53 -19.47 -3.88
N MET A 13 11.11 -20.50 -4.64
CA MET A 13 9.85 -20.51 -5.37
C MET A 13 8.68 -21.11 -4.57
N ARG A 14 8.86 -21.50 -3.31
CA ARG A 14 7.77 -22.05 -2.49
C ARG A 14 6.71 -20.97 -2.28
N ARG A 15 5.45 -21.30 -2.58
CA ARG A 15 4.31 -20.41 -2.35
C ARG A 15 3.58 -20.80 -1.09
N LYS A 16 3.06 -19.81 -0.37
CA LYS A 16 2.20 -20.07 0.78
C LYS A 16 0.84 -20.55 0.30
N GLN A 17 0.41 -21.68 0.86
CA GLN A 17 -0.93 -22.20 0.61
C GLN A 17 -1.95 -21.29 1.31
N VAL A 18 -3.05 -21.00 0.61
CA VAL A 18 -4.16 -20.23 1.20
C VAL A 18 -4.93 -21.18 2.10
N ASP A 19 -4.69 -21.12 3.40
CA ASP A 19 -5.44 -21.92 4.38
C ASP A 19 -6.91 -21.54 4.34
N SER A 20 -7.79 -22.55 4.20
CA SER A 20 -9.23 -22.35 4.37
C SER A 20 -9.51 -21.79 5.78
N ASP A 21 -10.55 -20.97 5.92
CA ASP A 21 -10.95 -20.36 7.20
C ASP A 21 -11.11 -21.38 8.35
N ARG A 22 -11.37 -22.65 8.02
CA ARG A 22 -11.48 -23.77 8.98
C ARG A 22 -10.13 -24.22 9.56
N VAL A 23 -9.03 -24.11 8.83
CA VAL A 23 -7.67 -24.45 9.32
C VAL A 23 -7.10 -23.30 10.18
N ARG A 24 -7.39 -22.05 9.83
CA ARG A 24 -7.07 -20.86 10.65
C ARG A 24 -7.75 -20.87 12.03
N ALA A 25 -8.89 -21.53 12.17
CA ALA A 25 -9.60 -21.70 13.44
C ALA A 25 -8.92 -22.71 14.39
N ALA A 26 -8.13 -23.64 13.86
CA ALA A 26 -7.59 -24.76 14.63
C ALA A 26 -6.16 -24.54 15.17
N GLY A 27 -5.44 -23.49 14.72
CA GLY A 27 -3.97 -23.43 14.85
C GLY A 27 -3.30 -22.22 15.53
N GLY A 28 -4.01 -21.20 16.03
CA GLY A 28 -3.31 -20.06 16.65
C GLY A 28 -4.18 -19.01 17.33
N HIS A 29 -3.55 -18.20 18.20
CA HIS A 29 -4.17 -17.04 18.85
C HIS A 29 -4.74 -16.08 17.80
N GLN A 30 -6.07 -16.03 17.68
CA GLN A 30 -6.78 -15.11 16.77
C GLN A 30 -6.91 -13.73 17.41
N LEU A 31 -6.65 -12.69 16.62
CA LEU A 31 -6.91 -11.30 17.00
C LEU A 31 -8.43 -11.06 17.09
N ALA A 32 -8.85 -10.16 17.98
CA ALA A 32 -10.27 -9.86 18.17
C ALA A 32 -10.83 -9.07 16.97
N LYS A 33 -11.90 -9.59 16.35
CA LYS A 33 -12.59 -8.94 15.22
C LYS A 33 -13.52 -7.82 15.70
N GLU A 34 -12.94 -6.66 15.98
CA GLU A 34 -13.69 -5.52 16.54
C GLU A 34 -13.87 -4.34 15.57
N LEU A 35 -13.06 -4.23 14.52
CA LEU A 35 -13.03 -3.01 13.69
C LEU A 35 -14.21 -2.90 12.72
N SER A 36 -14.78 -1.68 12.66
CA SER A 36 -15.80 -1.25 11.71
C SER A 36 -15.23 -0.40 10.57
N VAL A 37 -15.95 -0.30 9.45
CA VAL A 37 -15.58 0.54 8.29
C VAL A 37 -15.14 1.95 8.69
N THR A 38 -15.89 2.61 9.58
CA THR A 38 -15.57 3.96 10.06
C THR A 38 -14.21 4.04 10.74
N GLN A 39 -13.84 3.03 11.51
CA GLN A 39 -12.53 2.95 12.16
C GLN A 39 -11.44 2.66 11.13
N LEU A 40 -11.70 1.82 10.12
CA LEU A 40 -10.76 1.58 9.02
C LEU A 40 -10.45 2.88 8.26
N VAL A 41 -11.49 3.67 7.94
CA VAL A 41 -11.31 4.98 7.29
C VAL A 41 -10.51 5.92 8.19
N ALA A 42 -10.82 5.97 9.48
CA ALA A 42 -10.10 6.83 10.42
C ALA A 42 -8.63 6.41 10.59
N ILE A 43 -8.34 5.10 10.57
CA ILE A 43 -6.98 4.57 10.58
C ILE A 43 -6.25 4.95 9.29
N GLY A 44 -6.86 4.68 8.12
CA GLY A 44 -6.26 4.98 6.82
C GLY A 44 -6.02 6.47 6.59
N VAL A 45 -6.98 7.32 6.94
CA VAL A 45 -6.81 8.78 6.84
C VAL A 45 -5.79 9.26 7.88
N GLY A 46 -5.81 8.73 9.10
CA GLY A 46 -4.88 9.13 10.17
C GLY A 46 -3.43 8.69 9.95
N SER A 47 -3.23 7.58 9.26
CA SER A 47 -1.92 7.07 8.85
C SER A 47 -1.40 7.73 7.58
N THR A 48 -2.28 8.33 6.77
CA THR A 48 -1.89 9.02 5.52
C THR A 48 -1.64 10.51 5.78
N ILE A 49 -2.56 11.21 6.46
CA ILE A 49 -2.45 12.66 6.74
C ILE A 49 -1.42 12.93 7.84
N GLY A 50 -0.18 13.21 7.41
CA GLY A 50 0.93 13.54 8.31
C GLY A 50 2.00 14.43 7.67
N ALA A 51 3.25 13.99 7.73
CA ALA A 51 4.41 14.79 7.34
C ALA A 51 4.43 15.16 5.85
N GLY A 52 3.83 14.33 4.99
CA GLY A 52 3.74 14.62 3.56
C GLY A 52 3.04 15.95 3.25
N VAL A 53 1.91 16.24 3.90
CA VAL A 53 1.16 17.49 3.69
C VAL A 53 1.63 18.63 4.58
N TYR A 54 1.98 18.35 5.84
CA TYR A 54 2.35 19.39 6.80
C TYR A 54 3.78 19.92 6.63
N VAL A 55 4.70 19.11 6.13
CA VAL A 55 6.13 19.45 6.02
C VAL A 55 6.56 19.42 4.56
N LEU A 56 6.37 18.29 3.88
CA LEU A 56 6.94 18.04 2.55
C LEU A 56 6.39 18.98 1.46
N VAL A 57 5.17 19.49 1.61
CA VAL A 57 4.60 20.55 0.76
C VAL A 57 5.52 21.76 0.67
N GLY A 58 6.13 22.16 1.79
CA GLY A 58 7.01 23.32 1.88
C GLY A 58 8.32 23.09 1.16
N THR A 59 9.01 22.00 1.50
CA THR A 59 10.29 21.61 0.87
C THR A 59 10.13 21.41 -0.63
N VAL A 60 9.11 20.65 -1.06
CA VAL A 60 8.91 20.31 -2.49
C VAL A 60 8.45 21.53 -3.30
N ALA A 61 7.58 22.39 -2.75
CA ALA A 61 7.22 23.64 -3.42
C ALA A 61 8.45 24.51 -3.62
N ARG A 62 9.28 24.67 -2.58
CA ARG A 62 10.44 25.56 -2.60
C ARG A 62 11.57 25.05 -3.50
N GLU A 63 11.81 23.74 -3.56
CA GLU A 63 13.03 23.19 -4.17
C GLU A 63 12.82 22.43 -5.49
N HIS A 64 11.59 21.96 -5.78
CA HIS A 64 11.35 21.06 -6.89
C HIS A 64 10.22 21.46 -7.83
N ALA A 65 9.02 21.73 -7.29
CA ALA A 65 7.81 21.86 -8.13
C ALA A 65 7.38 23.32 -8.33
N GLY A 66 7.64 24.20 -7.35
CA GLY A 66 7.08 25.56 -7.37
C GLY A 66 5.55 25.54 -7.43
N PRO A 67 4.93 26.41 -8.23
CA PRO A 67 3.47 26.44 -8.39
C PRO A 67 2.86 25.17 -8.98
N ALA A 68 3.65 24.34 -9.68
CA ALA A 68 3.23 23.05 -10.22
C ALA A 68 3.12 21.92 -9.18
N LEU A 69 3.24 22.23 -7.89
CA LEU A 69 3.07 21.25 -6.80
C LEU A 69 1.72 20.53 -6.89
N THR A 70 0.65 21.23 -7.28
CA THR A 70 -0.70 20.64 -7.40
C THR A 70 -0.76 19.54 -8.45
N LEU A 71 -0.09 19.71 -9.58
CA LEU A 71 0.05 18.65 -10.59
C LEU A 71 0.91 17.50 -10.09
N SER A 72 1.92 17.80 -9.28
CA SER A 72 2.78 16.78 -8.65
C SER A 72 1.97 15.89 -7.70
N PHE A 73 1.08 16.48 -6.89
CA PHE A 73 0.14 15.73 -6.05
C PHE A 73 -0.88 14.95 -6.89
N LEU A 74 -1.38 15.51 -7.99
CA LEU A 74 -2.32 14.81 -8.86
C LEU A 74 -1.70 13.54 -9.44
N ILE A 75 -0.48 13.62 -9.97
CA ILE A 75 0.23 12.47 -10.56
C ILE A 75 0.51 11.41 -9.48
N ALA A 76 0.99 11.83 -8.31
CA ALA A 76 1.21 10.93 -7.18
C ALA A 76 -0.10 10.27 -6.70
N GLY A 77 -1.19 11.03 -6.64
CA GLY A 77 -2.51 10.56 -6.22
C GLY A 77 -3.12 9.56 -7.18
N VAL A 78 -2.94 9.75 -8.49
CA VAL A 78 -3.36 8.76 -9.51
C VAL A 78 -2.56 7.47 -9.36
N ALA A 79 -1.24 7.54 -9.18
CA ALA A 79 -0.41 6.36 -8.95
C ALA A 79 -0.80 5.61 -7.65
N ALA A 80 -1.09 6.35 -6.59
CA ALA A 80 -1.59 5.79 -5.33
C ALA A 80 -2.99 5.17 -5.50
N ALA A 81 -3.88 5.77 -6.29
CA ALA A 81 -5.24 5.26 -6.56
C ALA A 81 -5.22 3.92 -7.29
N LEU A 82 -4.40 3.81 -8.35
CA LEU A 82 -4.19 2.55 -9.05
C LEU A 82 -3.67 1.46 -8.11
N SER A 83 -2.71 1.80 -7.25
CA SER A 83 -2.17 0.87 -6.26
C SER A 83 -3.22 0.49 -5.20
N ALA A 84 -4.00 1.44 -4.71
CA ALA A 84 -5.04 1.20 -3.71
C ALA A 84 -6.16 0.29 -4.24
N PHE A 85 -6.53 0.40 -5.51
CA PHE A 85 -7.46 -0.56 -6.12
C PHE A 85 -6.88 -1.98 -6.13
N CYS A 86 -5.59 -2.12 -6.43
CA CYS A 86 -4.91 -3.40 -6.33
C CYS A 86 -4.96 -3.95 -4.89
N TYR A 87 -4.58 -3.13 -3.90
CA TYR A 87 -4.63 -3.52 -2.49
C TYR A 87 -6.04 -3.90 -2.04
N ALA A 88 -7.06 -3.14 -2.46
CA ALA A 88 -8.46 -3.39 -2.13
C ALA A 88 -8.93 -4.76 -2.64
N GLU A 89 -8.57 -5.11 -3.88
CA GLU A 89 -8.90 -6.41 -4.46
C GLU A 89 -8.20 -7.57 -3.71
N LEU A 90 -6.89 -7.48 -3.48
CA LEU A 90 -6.15 -8.53 -2.78
C LEU A 90 -6.55 -8.67 -1.32
N ALA A 91 -6.79 -7.56 -0.62
CA ALA A 91 -7.24 -7.55 0.76
C ALA A 91 -8.62 -8.20 0.92
N SER A 92 -9.49 -8.04 -0.09
CA SER A 92 -10.81 -8.68 -0.10
C SER A 92 -10.74 -10.19 -0.38
N ARG A 93 -9.79 -10.64 -1.20
CA ARG A 93 -9.61 -12.05 -1.57
C ARG A 93 -8.85 -12.86 -0.51
N CYS A 94 -7.80 -12.27 0.06
CA CYS A 94 -6.88 -12.92 0.99
C CYS A 94 -6.74 -12.11 2.29
N PRO A 95 -7.77 -12.06 3.15
CA PRO A 95 -7.77 -11.23 4.36
C PRO A 95 -6.76 -11.75 5.39
N SER A 96 -5.59 -11.14 5.44
CA SER A 96 -4.45 -11.53 6.28
C SER A 96 -3.65 -10.30 6.72
N ALA A 97 -3.12 -10.33 7.95
CA ALA A 97 -2.41 -9.20 8.55
C ALA A 97 -1.05 -8.89 7.88
N GLY A 98 -0.55 -9.78 7.02
CA GLY A 98 0.75 -9.64 6.35
C GLY A 98 0.79 -8.69 5.15
N SER A 99 -0.34 -8.08 4.75
CA SER A 99 -0.42 -7.11 3.64
C SER A 99 0.37 -7.57 2.39
N ALA A 100 1.18 -6.72 1.77
CA ALA A 100 1.95 -7.01 0.56
C ALA A 100 2.95 -8.18 0.69
N TYR A 101 3.50 -8.44 1.89
CA TYR A 101 4.32 -9.64 2.13
C TYR A 101 3.50 -10.91 1.91
N HIS A 102 2.28 -10.97 2.45
CA HIS A 102 1.45 -12.16 2.30
C HIS A 102 0.97 -12.35 0.85
N TYR A 103 0.60 -11.26 0.17
CA TYR A 103 0.17 -11.32 -1.22
C TYR A 103 1.28 -11.81 -2.15
N SER A 104 2.50 -11.30 -1.98
CA SER A 104 3.66 -11.77 -2.75
C SER A 104 4.04 -13.22 -2.40
N TYR A 105 3.83 -13.67 -1.16
CA TYR A 105 4.13 -15.05 -0.78
C TYR A 105 3.17 -16.07 -1.40
N ILE A 106 1.89 -15.69 -1.57
CA ILE A 106 0.88 -16.52 -2.23
C ILE A 106 1.12 -16.53 -3.75
N CYS A 107 1.35 -15.36 -4.36
CA CYS A 107 1.37 -15.24 -5.83
C CYS A 107 2.73 -15.53 -6.45
N VAL A 108 3.83 -15.06 -5.84
CA VAL A 108 5.16 -15.07 -6.47
C VAL A 108 6.00 -16.21 -5.91
N GLY A 109 6.24 -16.21 -4.60
CA GLY A 109 7.05 -17.20 -3.90
C GLY A 109 7.86 -16.63 -2.73
N GLU A 110 8.51 -17.52 -1.99
CA GLU A 110 9.21 -17.24 -0.73
C GLU A 110 10.31 -16.19 -0.84
N GLY A 111 11.14 -16.25 -1.89
CA GLY A 111 12.28 -15.34 -2.05
C GLY A 111 11.84 -13.88 -2.26
N VAL A 112 10.85 -13.66 -3.13
CA VAL A 112 10.29 -12.32 -3.37
C VAL A 112 9.50 -11.84 -2.15
N ALA A 113 8.76 -12.74 -1.49
CA ALA A 113 8.08 -12.41 -0.25
C ALA A 113 9.06 -11.96 0.83
N TRP A 114 10.17 -12.68 1.03
CA TRP A 114 11.20 -12.31 2.00
C TRP A 114 11.79 -10.92 1.71
N LEU A 115 12.12 -10.63 0.44
CA LEU A 115 12.60 -9.32 0.02
C LEU A 115 11.56 -8.22 0.32
N ILE A 116 10.30 -8.46 -0.02
CA ILE A 116 9.21 -7.51 0.22
C ILE A 116 8.93 -7.30 1.70
N GLY A 117 8.99 -8.36 2.50
CA GLY A 117 8.82 -8.25 3.95
C GLY A 117 9.88 -7.34 4.57
N TRP A 118 11.16 -7.50 4.19
CA TRP A 118 12.23 -6.58 4.60
C TRP A 118 12.04 -5.16 4.07
N ALA A 119 11.62 -5.02 2.81
CA ALA A 119 11.32 -3.71 2.22
C ALA A 119 10.23 -2.98 3.04
N LEU A 120 9.14 -3.66 3.40
CA LEU A 120 8.06 -3.10 4.22
C LEU A 120 8.55 -2.74 5.64
N ILE A 121 9.34 -3.61 6.27
CA ILE A 121 9.90 -3.31 7.61
C ILE A 121 10.74 -2.03 7.56
N LEU A 122 11.61 -1.91 6.56
CA LEU A 122 12.44 -0.73 6.35
C LEU A 122 11.58 0.50 6.01
N GLU A 123 10.62 0.36 5.11
CA GLU A 123 9.68 1.41 4.69
C GLU A 123 8.97 2.03 5.89
N TYR A 124 8.32 1.22 6.73
CA TYR A 124 7.65 1.72 7.92
C TYR A 124 8.63 2.32 8.94
N THR A 125 9.87 1.81 9.02
CA THR A 125 10.87 2.31 10.00
C THR A 125 11.37 3.68 9.57
N ILE A 126 11.74 3.81 8.31
CA ILE A 126 12.20 5.07 7.70
C ILE A 126 11.03 6.06 7.65
N GLY A 127 9.81 5.60 7.34
CA GLY A 127 8.59 6.40 7.32
C GLY A 127 8.24 6.96 8.69
N GLY A 128 8.22 6.13 9.72
CA GLY A 128 8.03 6.59 11.11
C GLY A 128 9.10 7.59 11.53
N SER A 129 10.36 7.37 11.12
CA SER A 129 11.46 8.31 11.39
C SER A 129 11.26 9.67 10.70
N ALA A 130 10.82 9.67 9.43
CA ALA A 130 10.53 10.87 8.66
C ALA A 130 9.41 11.70 9.31
N VAL A 131 8.34 11.01 9.75
CA VAL A 131 7.22 11.63 10.43
C VAL A 131 7.65 12.24 11.76
N ALA A 132 8.44 11.51 12.55
CA ALA A 132 8.94 11.99 13.83
C ALA A 132 9.77 13.27 13.70
N ARG A 133 10.63 13.36 12.69
CA ARG A 133 11.39 14.60 12.40
C ARG A 133 10.53 15.76 11.94
N GLY A 134 9.38 15.48 11.32
CA GLY A 134 8.39 16.51 11.02
C GLY A 134 7.75 17.12 12.28
N ILE A 135 7.74 16.40 13.42
CA ILE A 135 7.11 16.90 14.66
C ILE A 135 7.93 18.01 15.29
N SER A 136 9.27 17.89 15.31
CA SER A 136 10.12 18.78 16.09
C SER A 136 10.00 20.27 15.68
N PRO A 137 9.98 20.66 14.39
CA PRO A 137 9.77 22.06 14.01
C PRO A 137 8.40 22.60 14.38
N ASN A 138 7.35 21.77 14.24
CA ASN A 138 5.99 22.14 14.63
C ASN A 138 5.87 22.32 16.14
N LEU A 139 6.55 21.46 16.92
CA LEU A 139 6.59 21.59 18.37
C LEU A 139 7.41 22.82 18.82
N ALA A 140 8.54 23.10 18.16
CA ALA A 140 9.33 24.30 18.40
C ALA A 140 8.50 25.57 18.16
N LEU A 141 7.75 25.60 17.06
CA LEU A 141 6.88 26.71 16.71
C LEU A 141 5.75 26.91 17.74
N PHE A 142 5.23 25.82 18.31
CA PHE A 142 4.20 25.86 19.35
C PHE A 142 4.71 26.50 20.66
N PHE A 143 5.96 26.26 21.05
CA PHE A 143 6.56 26.80 22.27
C PHE A 143 7.13 28.23 22.15
N GLY A 144 6.95 28.90 21.01
CA GLY A 144 7.40 30.28 20.80
C GLY A 144 8.69 30.40 20.00
N GLY A 145 9.15 29.33 19.35
CA GLY A 145 10.29 29.33 18.43
C GLY A 145 11.41 28.36 18.82
N GLN A 146 12.38 28.20 17.93
CA GLN A 146 13.53 27.28 18.08
C GLN A 146 14.33 27.52 19.37
N ASP A 147 14.37 28.77 19.85
CA ASP A 147 15.11 29.19 21.05
C ASP A 147 14.40 28.93 22.38
N SER A 148 13.10 28.60 22.35
CA SER A 148 12.31 28.33 23.58
C SER A 148 12.30 26.85 23.97
N LEU A 149 12.84 25.97 23.13
CA LEU A 149 13.02 24.56 23.46
C LEU A 149 14.21 24.37 24.42
N PRO A 150 14.10 23.47 25.40
CA PRO A 150 15.25 23.11 26.23
C PRO A 150 16.43 22.65 25.35
N TRP A 151 17.65 23.06 25.70
CA TRP A 151 18.86 22.76 24.90
C TRP A 151 19.03 21.27 24.56
N PHE A 152 18.52 20.37 25.41
CA PHE A 152 18.59 18.92 25.19
C PHE A 152 17.57 18.37 24.16
N LEU A 153 16.54 19.15 23.78
CA LEU A 153 15.58 18.82 22.72
C LEU A 153 15.81 19.62 21.42
N ALA A 154 16.62 20.67 21.46
CA ALA A 154 16.86 21.51 20.31
C ALA A 154 17.65 20.78 19.21
N ARG A 155 17.35 21.09 17.95
CA ARG A 155 18.07 20.59 16.77
C ARG A 155 19.51 21.06 16.83
N HIS A 156 20.47 20.14 16.79
CA HIS A 156 21.90 20.43 16.82
C HIS A 156 22.51 20.13 15.46
N GLU A 157 23.09 21.14 14.82
CA GLU A 157 23.92 20.92 13.64
C GLU A 157 25.31 20.49 14.11
N LEU A 158 25.76 19.31 13.70
CA LEU A 158 27.13 18.86 13.94
C LEU A 158 28.01 19.33 12.76
N PRO A 159 28.80 20.41 12.91
CA PRO A 159 29.54 21.03 11.80
C PRO A 159 30.63 20.13 11.18
N TRP A 160 30.95 19.00 11.83
CA TRP A 160 31.97 18.05 11.35
C TRP A 160 31.43 17.04 10.32
N PHE A 161 30.12 16.79 10.30
CA PHE A 161 29.49 15.80 9.41
C PHE A 161 28.40 16.38 8.50
N ASP A 162 28.07 17.67 8.62
CA ASP A 162 26.92 18.29 7.91
C ASP A 162 25.60 17.55 8.20
N VAL A 163 25.49 17.00 9.42
CA VAL A 163 24.32 16.23 9.88
C VAL A 163 23.56 17.03 10.93
N VAL A 164 22.28 17.23 10.66
CA VAL A 164 21.33 17.90 11.55
C VAL A 164 20.73 16.86 12.50
N VAL A 165 21.16 16.89 13.75
CA VAL A 165 20.74 15.93 14.78
C VAL A 165 19.49 16.42 15.49
N ASP A 166 18.50 15.53 15.65
CA ASP A 166 17.21 15.84 16.29
C ASP A 166 16.91 14.89 17.48
N PRO A 167 17.29 15.26 18.72
CA PRO A 167 16.99 14.46 19.90
C PRO A 167 15.49 14.46 20.28
N CYS A 168 14.74 15.50 19.91
CA CYS A 168 13.31 15.58 20.16
C CYS A 168 12.56 14.51 19.35
N ALA A 169 12.90 14.37 18.06
CA ALA A 169 12.30 13.35 17.20
C ALA A 169 12.56 11.93 17.75
N ALA A 170 13.79 11.63 18.15
CA ALA A 170 14.15 10.32 18.73
C ALA A 170 13.37 10.03 20.03
N PHE A 171 13.25 11.03 20.92
CA PHE A 171 12.46 10.90 22.14
C PHE A 171 10.98 10.63 21.85
N LEU A 172 10.39 11.35 20.89
CA LEU A 172 9.00 11.17 20.49
C LEU A 172 8.73 9.77 19.92
N VAL A 173 9.65 9.23 19.11
CA VAL A 173 9.54 7.85 18.63
C VAL A 173 9.46 6.89 19.81
N LEU A 174 10.37 7.00 20.80
CA LEU A 174 10.37 6.13 21.98
C LEU A 174 9.09 6.25 22.80
N VAL A 175 8.53 7.46 22.95
CA VAL A 175 7.25 7.69 23.63
C VAL A 175 6.11 6.97 22.89
N VAL A 176 6.04 7.09 21.56
CA VAL A 176 5.01 6.42 20.76
C VAL A 176 5.21 4.89 20.79
N THR A 177 6.45 4.41 20.73
CA THR A 177 6.76 2.98 20.89
C THR A 177 6.28 2.46 22.24
N ALA A 178 6.52 3.19 23.33
CA ALA A 178 6.05 2.83 24.67
C ALA A 178 4.51 2.85 24.77
N LEU A 179 3.84 3.79 24.09
CA LEU A 179 2.39 3.85 24.01
C LEU A 179 1.81 2.63 23.29
N LEU A 180 2.40 2.26 22.14
CA LEU A 180 1.98 1.09 21.36
C LEU A 180 2.18 -0.23 22.11
N CYS A 181 3.16 -0.30 23.02
CA CYS A 181 3.35 -1.46 23.89
C CYS A 181 2.21 -1.66 24.90
N LYS A 182 1.44 -0.62 25.27
CA LYS A 182 0.34 -0.72 26.24
C LYS A 182 -0.94 -1.35 25.68
N GLY A 183 -1.17 -1.31 24.36
CA GLY A 183 -2.27 -2.03 23.72
C GLY A 183 -2.87 -1.34 22.49
N ILE A 184 -3.32 -2.14 21.52
CA ILE A 184 -3.84 -1.69 20.22
C ILE A 184 -5.24 -1.06 20.32
N LYS A 185 -6.10 -1.57 21.22
CA LYS A 185 -7.51 -1.15 21.33
C LYS A 185 -7.68 0.32 21.71
N GLU A 186 -6.93 0.78 22.71
CA GLU A 186 -6.91 2.19 23.09
C GLU A 186 -6.22 3.04 22.01
N SER A 187 -5.18 2.50 21.37
CA SER A 187 -4.42 3.17 20.32
C SER A 187 -5.27 3.50 19.09
N SER A 188 -6.12 2.58 18.63
CA SER A 188 -6.96 2.80 17.44
C SER A 188 -8.09 3.79 17.70
N PHE A 189 -8.64 3.83 18.93
CA PHE A 189 -9.62 4.84 19.31
C PHE A 189 -9.00 6.24 19.35
N VAL A 190 -7.86 6.40 20.01
CA VAL A 190 -7.13 7.67 20.07
C VAL A 190 -6.76 8.15 18.66
N GLN A 191 -6.24 7.25 17.82
CA GLN A 191 -5.95 7.56 16.43
C GLN A 191 -7.19 8.07 15.69
N GLY A 192 -8.33 7.40 15.83
CA GLY A 192 -9.57 7.82 15.18
C GLY A 192 -10.04 9.22 15.59
N VAL A 193 -9.97 9.55 16.88
CA VAL A 193 -10.31 10.89 17.38
C VAL A 193 -9.37 11.95 16.81
N VAL A 194 -8.07 11.67 16.80
CA VAL A 194 -7.04 12.58 16.26
C VAL A 194 -7.24 12.80 14.76
N THR A 195 -7.55 11.76 14.00
CA THR A 195 -7.85 11.87 12.56
C THR A 195 -9.02 12.81 12.29
N VAL A 196 -10.13 12.64 13.02
CA VAL A 196 -11.31 13.48 12.85
C VAL A 196 -10.99 14.95 13.13
N LEU A 197 -10.28 15.22 14.23
CA LEU A 197 -9.83 16.56 14.57
C LEU A 197 -8.92 17.15 13.47
N ASN A 198 -8.01 16.35 12.94
CA ASN A 198 -7.09 16.77 11.90
C ASN A 198 -7.81 17.07 10.57
N CYS A 199 -8.82 16.29 10.20
CA CYS A 199 -9.69 16.62 9.07
C CYS A 199 -10.35 17.99 9.23
N PHE A 200 -10.81 18.35 10.44
CA PHE A 200 -11.35 19.69 10.70
C PHE A 200 -10.29 20.78 10.56
N VAL A 201 -9.06 20.56 11.03
CA VAL A 201 -7.95 21.51 10.85
C VAL A 201 -7.64 21.71 9.36
N MET A 202 -7.61 20.65 8.57
CA MET A 202 -7.40 20.76 7.12
C MET A 202 -8.52 21.52 6.41
N LEU A 203 -9.78 21.24 6.75
CA LEU A 203 -10.91 22.00 6.22
C LEU A 203 -10.82 23.49 6.60
N PHE A 204 -10.40 23.79 7.84
CA PHE A 204 -10.14 25.16 8.28
C PHE A 204 -9.05 25.82 7.43
N VAL A 205 -7.92 25.14 7.19
CA VAL A 205 -6.83 25.63 6.33
C VAL A 205 -7.34 25.94 4.93
N ILE A 206 -8.15 25.06 4.35
CA ILE A 206 -8.71 25.24 3.01
C ILE A 206 -9.63 26.46 2.96
N ILE A 207 -10.57 26.59 3.92
CA ILE A 207 -11.56 27.69 3.94
C ILE A 207 -10.88 29.03 4.23
N ALA A 208 -10.12 29.11 5.33
CA ALA A 208 -9.46 30.34 5.75
C ALA A 208 -8.37 30.76 4.74
N GLY A 209 -7.61 29.80 4.23
CA GLY A 209 -6.58 30.08 3.24
C GLY A 209 -7.17 30.50 1.89
N SER A 210 -8.28 29.89 1.43
CA SER A 210 -8.97 30.35 0.21
C SER A 210 -9.50 31.78 0.37
N TYR A 211 -10.07 32.11 1.53
CA TYR A 211 -10.56 33.47 1.82
C TYR A 211 -9.44 34.52 1.69
N ILE A 212 -8.26 34.26 2.28
CA ILE A 212 -7.09 35.13 2.15
C ILE A 212 -6.56 35.15 0.71
N GLY A 213 -6.57 34.01 0.03
CA GLY A 213 -6.17 33.89 -1.38
C GLY A 213 -7.01 34.78 -2.29
N PHE A 214 -8.32 34.84 -2.06
CA PHE A 214 -9.23 35.75 -2.78
C PHE A 214 -8.96 37.22 -2.47
N GLN A 215 -8.62 37.57 -1.23
CA GLN A 215 -8.28 38.96 -0.86
C GLN A 215 -6.93 39.42 -1.43
N THR A 216 -5.93 38.55 -1.40
CA THR A 216 -4.57 38.85 -1.90
C THR A 216 -4.45 38.69 -3.42
N GLY A 217 -5.45 38.07 -4.06
CA GLY A 217 -5.46 37.82 -5.49
C GLY A 217 -4.44 36.77 -5.92
N TRP A 218 -4.19 35.77 -5.07
CA TRP A 218 -3.34 34.61 -5.35
C TRP A 218 -1.90 34.95 -5.79
N VAL A 219 -1.18 35.68 -4.92
CA VAL A 219 0.17 36.20 -5.19
C VAL A 219 1.19 35.12 -5.56
N GLY A 220 1.06 33.90 -5.02
CA GLY A 220 1.99 32.81 -5.29
C GLY A 220 1.90 32.22 -6.70
N TYR A 221 0.80 32.43 -7.42
CA TYR A 221 0.69 32.09 -8.84
C TYR A 221 1.17 33.20 -9.78
N LYS A 222 1.32 34.43 -9.29
CA LYS A 222 1.74 35.62 -10.07
C LYS A 222 3.26 35.85 -9.99
N VAL A 223 4.05 34.77 -10.01
CA VAL A 223 5.50 34.84 -9.91
C VAL A 223 6.14 34.90 -11.30
N ALA A 224 7.23 35.66 -11.45
CA ALA A 224 7.92 35.87 -12.73
C ALA A 224 8.40 34.57 -13.41
N GLY A 225 8.63 33.51 -12.64
CA GLY A 225 9.03 32.17 -13.14
C GLY A 225 7.88 31.34 -13.74
N GLY A 226 6.65 31.87 -13.79
CA GLY A 226 5.49 31.16 -14.31
C GLY A 226 5.06 29.98 -13.43
N PHE A 227 4.22 29.10 -14.00
CA PHE A 227 3.70 27.93 -13.28
C PHE A 227 4.74 26.80 -13.13
N PHE A 228 5.72 26.73 -14.03
CA PHE A 228 6.75 25.68 -14.09
C PHE A 228 8.18 26.27 -13.94
N PRO A 229 8.55 26.83 -12.77
CA PRO A 229 9.88 27.43 -12.59
C PRO A 229 11.03 26.42 -12.72
N TYR A 230 10.78 25.16 -12.35
CA TYR A 230 11.73 24.04 -12.44
C TYR A 230 11.50 23.13 -13.67
N GLY A 231 10.62 23.55 -14.59
CA GLY A 231 10.22 22.76 -15.74
C GLY A 231 9.44 21.48 -15.39
N ALA A 232 9.18 20.66 -16.41
CA ALA A 232 8.45 19.39 -16.25
C ALA A 232 9.24 18.36 -15.41
N ASN A 233 10.57 18.38 -15.49
CA ASN A 233 11.42 17.47 -14.69
C ASN A 233 11.32 17.77 -13.20
N GLY A 234 11.27 19.05 -12.79
CA GLY A 234 11.07 19.42 -11.39
C GLY A 234 9.70 19.02 -10.85
N MET A 235 8.64 19.16 -11.66
CA MET A 235 7.30 18.66 -11.31
C MET A 235 7.29 17.14 -11.12
N LEU A 236 7.89 16.37 -12.04
CA LEU A 236 7.94 14.91 -11.93
C LEU A 236 8.79 14.44 -10.74
N ALA A 237 9.94 15.10 -10.49
CA ALA A 237 10.75 14.85 -9.31
C ALA A 237 9.96 15.16 -8.01
N GLY A 238 9.24 16.28 -7.99
CA GLY A 238 8.34 16.64 -6.90
C GLY A 238 7.26 15.59 -6.67
N SER A 239 6.67 15.04 -7.74
CA SER A 239 5.68 13.96 -7.67
C SER A 239 6.21 12.70 -6.97
N ALA A 240 7.46 12.32 -7.23
CA ALA A 240 8.09 11.16 -6.58
C ALA A 240 8.30 11.39 -5.07
N THR A 241 8.65 12.63 -4.68
CA THR A 241 8.80 12.98 -3.26
C THR A 241 7.45 13.09 -2.56
N VAL A 242 6.44 13.77 -3.14
CA VAL A 242 5.10 13.89 -2.53
C VAL A 242 4.30 12.59 -2.56
N PHE A 243 4.72 11.57 -3.30
CA PHE A 243 4.17 10.22 -3.17
C PHE A 243 4.21 9.73 -1.72
N PHE A 244 5.22 10.14 -0.95
CA PHE A 244 5.29 9.89 0.49
C PHE A 244 4.01 10.31 1.25
N ALA A 245 3.35 11.39 0.83
CA ALA A 245 2.14 11.87 1.48
C ALA A 245 0.96 10.90 1.35
N TYR A 246 0.95 10.05 0.31
CA TYR A 246 -0.10 9.08 0.04
C TYR A 246 0.12 7.72 0.70
N ILE A 247 1.27 7.51 1.34
CA ILE A 247 1.58 6.28 2.06
C ILE A 247 0.77 6.25 3.35
N GLY A 248 0.16 5.11 3.67
CA GLY A 248 -0.67 4.95 4.87
C GLY A 248 -1.97 4.19 4.61
N PHE A 249 -2.55 4.26 3.40
CA PHE A 249 -3.78 3.51 3.10
C PHE A 249 -3.58 2.00 3.21
N ASP A 250 -2.36 1.52 2.95
CA ASP A 250 -1.93 0.13 3.03
C ASP A 250 -1.87 -0.41 4.48
N SER A 251 -1.74 0.48 5.47
CA SER A 251 -1.85 0.12 6.89
C SER A 251 -3.24 -0.46 7.23
N VAL A 252 -4.28 -0.06 6.49
CA VAL A 252 -5.63 -0.62 6.63
C VAL A 252 -5.63 -2.10 6.25
N ALA A 253 -4.89 -2.49 5.20
CA ALA A 253 -4.77 -3.88 4.78
C ALA A 253 -4.09 -4.75 5.85
N SER A 254 -3.14 -4.21 6.61
CA SER A 254 -2.50 -4.92 7.73
C SER A 254 -3.44 -5.18 8.92
N THR A 255 -4.60 -4.52 8.98
CA THR A 255 -5.62 -4.76 10.01
C THR A 255 -6.68 -5.79 9.61
N ALA A 256 -6.53 -6.45 8.46
CA ALA A 256 -7.53 -7.37 7.89
C ALA A 256 -8.04 -8.45 8.87
N GLU A 257 -7.20 -8.95 9.79
CA GLU A 257 -7.58 -9.98 10.77
C GLU A 257 -8.46 -9.46 11.91
N GLU A 258 -8.49 -8.14 12.12
CA GLU A 258 -9.25 -7.49 13.19
C GLU A 258 -10.58 -6.91 12.69
N VAL A 259 -10.88 -7.04 11.39
CA VAL A 259 -12.10 -6.52 10.75
C VAL A 259 -13.23 -7.54 10.82
N LYS A 260 -14.45 -7.07 11.07
CA LYS A 260 -15.65 -7.94 11.13
C LYS A 260 -15.96 -8.60 9.78
N ASN A 261 -16.05 -7.80 8.71
CA ASN A 261 -16.34 -8.25 7.35
C ASN A 261 -15.25 -7.79 6.37
N PRO A 262 -14.06 -8.42 6.37
CA PRO A 262 -12.91 -7.92 5.63
C PRO A 262 -13.15 -7.84 4.11
N GLN A 263 -13.97 -8.72 3.53
CA GLN A 263 -14.24 -8.76 2.09
C GLN A 263 -14.90 -7.48 1.55
N ARG A 264 -15.69 -6.79 2.37
CA ARG A 264 -16.39 -5.56 2.00
C ARG A 264 -15.79 -4.33 2.68
N ASP A 265 -15.40 -4.46 3.94
CA ASP A 265 -15.01 -3.31 4.76
C ASP A 265 -13.60 -2.83 4.43
N LEU A 266 -12.67 -3.73 4.08
CA LEU A 266 -11.32 -3.37 3.64
C LEU A 266 -11.31 -2.55 2.34
N PRO A 267 -11.93 -3.01 1.24
CA PRO A 267 -11.92 -2.24 0.00
C PRO A 267 -12.60 -0.88 0.14
N LEU A 268 -13.71 -0.81 0.89
CA LEU A 268 -14.36 0.47 1.21
C LEU A 268 -13.45 1.37 2.04
N GLY A 269 -12.78 0.82 3.07
CA GLY A 269 -11.86 1.57 3.93
C GLY A 269 -10.68 2.17 3.16
N ILE A 270 -10.01 1.35 2.34
CA ILE A 270 -8.85 1.77 1.53
C ILE A 270 -9.26 2.84 0.51
N GLY A 271 -10.31 2.59 -0.27
CA GLY A 271 -10.74 3.49 -1.34
C GLY A 271 -11.24 4.84 -0.80
N THR A 272 -12.04 4.83 0.26
CA THR A 272 -12.55 6.07 0.87
C THR A 272 -11.47 6.85 1.59
N ALA A 273 -10.56 6.19 2.32
CA ALA A 273 -9.45 6.87 2.97
C ALA A 273 -8.55 7.58 1.96
N LEU A 274 -8.17 6.90 0.88
CA LEU A 274 -7.34 7.50 -0.16
C LEU A 274 -8.06 8.65 -0.88
N SER A 275 -9.33 8.49 -1.21
CA SER A 275 -10.12 9.54 -1.88
C SER A 275 -10.16 10.82 -1.04
N VAL A 276 -10.46 10.69 0.25
CA VAL A 276 -10.48 11.82 1.20
C VAL A 276 -9.11 12.49 1.28
N CYS A 277 -8.03 11.72 1.43
CA CYS A 277 -6.67 12.27 1.52
C CYS A 277 -6.28 12.99 0.22
N CYS A 278 -6.57 12.39 -0.94
CA CYS A 278 -6.28 12.98 -2.24
C CYS A 278 -6.98 14.33 -2.43
N SER A 279 -8.28 14.41 -2.13
CA SER A 279 -9.01 15.67 -2.19
C SER A 279 -8.45 16.74 -1.25
N LEU A 280 -8.14 16.38 0.00
CA LEU A 280 -7.58 17.31 0.97
C LEU A 280 -6.20 17.82 0.54
N TYR A 281 -5.31 16.95 0.07
CA TYR A 281 -3.96 17.32 -0.34
C TYR A 281 -3.95 18.24 -1.56
N MET A 282 -4.79 17.95 -2.55
CA MET A 282 -4.93 18.80 -3.74
C MET A 282 -5.41 20.20 -3.34
N LEU A 283 -6.45 20.29 -2.50
CA LEU A 283 -7.01 21.57 -2.05
C LEU A 283 -6.01 22.37 -1.19
N VAL A 284 -5.35 21.71 -0.22
CA VAL A 284 -4.33 22.37 0.61
C VAL A 284 -3.16 22.85 -0.25
N SER A 285 -2.70 22.04 -1.21
CA SER A 285 -1.60 22.43 -2.11
C SER A 285 -1.95 23.66 -2.95
N VAL A 286 -3.17 23.73 -3.51
CA VAL A 286 -3.64 24.92 -4.26
C VAL A 286 -3.62 26.15 -3.36
N VAL A 287 -4.15 26.02 -2.15
CA VAL A 287 -4.28 27.13 -1.21
C VAL A 287 -2.91 27.64 -0.76
N ILE A 288 -2.02 26.75 -0.30
CA ILE A 288 -0.73 27.15 0.29
C ILE A 288 0.23 27.75 -0.74
N VAL A 289 0.34 27.13 -1.92
CA VAL A 289 1.10 27.68 -3.05
C VAL A 289 0.52 29.01 -3.50
N GLY A 290 -0.80 29.17 -3.43
CA GLY A 290 -1.49 30.40 -3.76
C GLY A 290 -1.18 31.58 -2.83
N LEU A 291 -1.03 31.30 -1.54
CA LEU A 291 -0.83 32.30 -0.49
C LEU A 291 0.61 32.81 -0.41
N VAL A 292 1.59 31.94 -0.60
CA VAL A 292 3.01 32.27 -0.39
C VAL A 292 3.82 31.90 -1.63
N PRO A 293 4.59 32.85 -2.21
CA PRO A 293 5.50 32.54 -3.31
C PRO A 293 6.49 31.44 -2.92
N TYR A 294 6.74 30.48 -3.82
CA TYR A 294 7.52 29.27 -3.53
C TYR A 294 8.92 29.53 -2.95
N PHE A 295 9.61 30.60 -3.40
CA PHE A 295 10.94 30.98 -2.91
C PHE A 295 10.95 31.52 -1.47
N ALA A 296 9.81 32.01 -0.99
CA ALA A 296 9.66 32.50 0.37
C ALA A 296 9.04 31.45 1.30
N MET A 297 8.63 30.29 0.79
CA MET A 297 7.96 29.26 1.59
C MET A 297 8.92 28.69 2.65
N ASP A 298 8.41 28.51 3.86
CA ASP A 298 9.14 27.83 4.94
C ASP A 298 9.20 26.33 4.65
N PRO A 299 10.38 25.69 4.66
CA PRO A 299 10.52 24.28 4.32
C PRO A 299 10.01 23.33 5.41
N ASP A 300 9.97 23.76 6.67
CA ASP A 300 9.64 22.91 7.82
C ASP A 300 8.17 23.08 8.27
N THR A 301 7.63 24.31 8.20
CA THR A 301 6.28 24.66 8.67
C THR A 301 5.47 25.52 7.67
N PRO A 302 5.29 25.06 6.41
CA PRO A 302 4.71 25.84 5.32
C PRO A 302 3.29 26.35 5.64
N ILE A 303 2.44 25.53 6.25
CA ILE A 303 1.03 25.88 6.50
C ILE A 303 0.92 26.91 7.63
N SER A 304 1.53 26.64 8.79
CA SER A 304 1.45 27.51 9.96
C SER A 304 2.11 28.88 9.71
N SER A 305 3.27 28.88 9.07
CA SER A 305 4.00 30.12 8.75
C SER A 305 3.27 30.98 7.71
N ALA A 306 2.54 30.37 6.77
CA ALA A 306 1.72 31.10 5.80
C ALA A 306 0.63 31.94 6.49
N PHE A 307 -0.06 31.39 7.50
CA PHE A 307 -1.06 32.12 8.27
C PHE A 307 -0.45 33.20 9.18
N ALA A 308 0.72 32.92 9.77
CA ALA A 308 1.44 33.89 10.59
C ALA A 308 1.83 35.16 9.81
N ARG A 309 2.31 34.99 8.57
CA ARG A 309 2.67 36.12 7.69
C ARG A 309 1.50 37.01 7.30
N HIS A 310 0.28 36.48 7.32
CA HIS A 310 -0.94 37.24 7.07
C HIS A 310 -1.57 37.82 8.35
N GLY A 311 -0.83 37.84 9.46
CA GLY A 311 -1.25 38.46 10.72
C GLY A 311 -2.19 37.62 11.58
N MET A 312 -2.45 36.36 11.23
CA MET A 312 -3.35 35.47 11.97
C MET A 312 -2.60 34.53 12.91
N HIS A 313 -2.01 35.08 13.97
CA HIS A 313 -1.27 34.30 14.96
C HIS A 313 -2.13 33.25 15.68
N TRP A 314 -3.42 33.51 15.91
CA TRP A 314 -4.32 32.51 16.52
C TRP A 314 -4.52 31.28 15.61
N ALA A 315 -4.59 31.50 14.30
CA ALA A 315 -4.75 30.43 13.31
C ALA A 315 -3.46 29.60 13.20
N MET A 316 -2.30 30.25 13.29
CA MET A 316 -1.01 29.58 13.38
C MET A 316 -0.95 28.58 14.54
N TYR A 317 -1.38 28.94 15.76
CA TYR A 317 -1.39 28.00 16.89
C TYR A 317 -2.37 26.84 16.69
N LEU A 318 -3.56 27.11 16.13
CA LEU A 318 -4.54 26.08 15.81
C LEU A 318 -3.99 25.07 14.81
N VAL A 319 -3.41 25.55 13.71
CA VAL A 319 -2.84 24.71 12.65
C VAL A 319 -1.63 23.94 13.15
N THR A 320 -0.76 24.57 13.94
CA THR A 320 0.43 23.91 14.52
C THR A 320 0.04 22.81 15.50
N THR A 321 -0.99 23.04 16.32
CA THR A 321 -1.53 22.00 17.21
C THR A 321 -2.09 20.83 16.40
N GLY A 322 -2.84 21.13 15.33
CA GLY A 322 -3.32 20.13 14.38
C GLY A 322 -2.20 19.34 13.73
N ALA A 323 -1.13 20.00 13.30
CA ALA A 323 0.05 19.38 12.70
C ALA A 323 0.73 18.41 13.67
N VAL A 324 0.98 18.82 14.91
CA VAL A 324 1.59 17.94 15.93
C VAL A 324 0.72 16.71 16.17
N LEU A 325 -0.59 16.90 16.34
CA LEU A 325 -1.52 15.78 16.54
C LEU A 325 -1.57 14.84 15.32
N ALA A 326 -1.65 15.41 14.11
CA ALA A 326 -1.62 14.66 12.85
C ALA A 326 -0.37 13.79 12.75
N LEU A 327 0.80 14.39 12.96
CA LEU A 327 2.08 13.71 12.88
C LEU A 327 2.22 12.62 13.95
N CYS A 328 1.71 12.83 15.17
CA CYS A 328 1.64 11.77 16.18
C CYS A 328 0.74 10.60 15.73
N SER A 329 -0.42 10.89 15.14
CA SER A 329 -1.32 9.86 14.58
C SER A 329 -0.66 9.09 13.45
N THR A 330 -0.01 9.77 12.51
CA THR A 330 0.73 9.13 11.42
C THR A 330 1.88 8.28 11.94
N LEU A 331 2.62 8.75 12.94
CA LEU A 331 3.71 8.00 13.57
C LEU A 331 3.21 6.70 14.23
N MET A 332 2.06 6.76 14.91
CA MET A 332 1.38 5.56 15.42
C MET A 332 0.99 4.63 14.26
N GLY A 333 0.43 5.18 13.18
CA GLY A 333 0.04 4.46 11.97
C GLY A 333 1.21 3.78 11.23
N SER A 334 2.42 4.34 11.28
CA SER A 334 3.62 3.73 10.68
C SER A 334 4.23 2.63 11.55
N ILE A 335 4.21 2.77 12.88
CA ILE A 335 4.80 1.77 13.78
C ILE A 335 3.83 0.60 14.05
N LEU A 336 2.52 0.79 13.91
CA LEU A 336 1.50 -0.21 14.20
C LEU A 336 1.51 -1.46 13.26
N PRO A 337 1.75 -1.34 11.94
CA PRO A 337 1.83 -2.49 11.03
C PRO A 337 3.09 -3.34 11.20
N GLN A 338 4.24 -2.74 11.52
CA GLN A 338 5.55 -3.42 11.55
C GLN A 338 5.59 -4.71 12.38
N PRO A 339 5.10 -4.72 13.64
CA PRO A 339 5.26 -5.88 14.49
C PRO A 339 4.38 -7.03 14.02
N ARG A 340 3.27 -6.74 13.30
CA ARG A 340 2.41 -7.75 12.68
C ARG A 340 3.09 -8.42 11.48
N ILE A 341 3.78 -7.64 10.66
CA ILE A 341 4.56 -8.17 9.52
C ILE A 341 5.71 -9.04 10.04
N LEU A 342 6.45 -8.56 11.04
CA LEU A 342 7.51 -9.34 11.69
C LEU A 342 6.98 -10.64 12.31
N MET A 343 5.81 -10.58 12.96
CA MET A 343 5.15 -11.77 13.50
C MET A 343 4.75 -12.75 12.39
N ALA A 344 4.20 -12.26 11.27
CA ALA A 344 3.83 -13.10 10.14
C ALA A 344 5.06 -13.78 9.51
N MET A 345 6.15 -13.05 9.30
CA MET A 345 7.41 -13.59 8.78
C MET A 345 8.06 -14.60 9.75
N ALA A 346 8.00 -14.35 11.06
CA ALA A 346 8.52 -15.28 12.06
C ALA A 346 7.69 -16.56 12.16
N ARG A 347 6.36 -16.47 12.01
CA ARG A 347 5.47 -17.64 11.91
C ARG A 347 5.74 -18.49 10.67
N ASP A 348 6.14 -17.85 9.57
CA ASP A 348 6.51 -18.52 8.32
C ASP A 348 7.94 -19.09 8.35
N GLY A 349 8.69 -18.92 9.46
CA GLY A 349 10.05 -19.47 9.62
C GLY A 349 11.16 -18.67 8.93
N LEU A 350 10.82 -17.52 8.32
CA LEU A 350 11.76 -16.62 7.63
C LEU A 350 12.56 -15.72 8.58
N LEU A 351 12.11 -15.60 9.83
CA LEU A 351 12.77 -14.84 10.89
C LEU A 351 12.91 -15.69 12.16
N PRO A 352 13.88 -15.37 13.04
CA PRO A 352 14.01 -16.04 14.33
C PRO A 352 12.70 -16.01 15.12
N SER A 353 12.38 -17.11 15.81
CA SER A 353 11.17 -17.25 16.62
C SER A 353 11.00 -16.15 17.69
N PHE A 354 12.09 -15.47 18.06
CA PHE A 354 12.09 -14.29 18.94
C PHE A 354 11.05 -13.20 18.56
N PHE A 355 10.78 -13.00 17.26
CA PHE A 355 9.83 -11.99 16.79
C PHE A 355 8.37 -12.48 16.78
N SER A 356 8.14 -13.77 17.03
CA SER A 356 6.80 -14.39 17.06
C SER A 356 6.15 -14.38 18.45
N ASP A 357 6.93 -14.06 19.50
CA ASP A 357 6.45 -14.02 20.88
C ASP A 357 5.47 -12.86 21.10
N VAL A 358 4.20 -13.20 21.29
CA VAL A 358 3.12 -12.25 21.61
C VAL A 358 2.88 -12.22 23.11
N ASN A 359 2.79 -11.02 23.71
CA ASN A 359 2.46 -10.88 25.12
C ASN A 359 0.97 -11.20 25.37
N GLN A 360 0.68 -12.11 26.31
CA GLN A 360 -0.69 -12.60 26.56
C GLN A 360 -1.67 -11.50 27.02
N ARG A 361 -1.20 -10.46 27.72
CA ARG A 361 -2.07 -9.38 28.23
C ARG A 361 -2.41 -8.32 27.18
N THR A 362 -1.44 -7.93 26.35
CA THR A 362 -1.64 -6.85 25.37
C THR A 362 -1.93 -7.36 23.96
N GLN A 363 -1.69 -8.64 23.69
CA GLN A 363 -1.78 -9.25 22.35
C GLN A 363 -0.88 -8.55 21.31
N VAL A 364 0.17 -7.85 21.79
CA VAL A 364 1.17 -7.15 20.95
C VAL A 364 2.52 -7.86 21.08
N PRO A 365 3.28 -8.04 19.98
CA PRO A 365 4.66 -8.54 20.03
C PRO A 365 5.61 -7.43 20.49
N VAL A 366 5.65 -7.20 21.81
CA VAL A 366 6.39 -6.11 22.47
C VAL A 366 7.87 -6.07 22.08
N LYS A 367 8.52 -7.23 21.96
CA LYS A 367 9.94 -7.33 21.60
C LYS A 367 10.21 -6.74 20.22
N SER A 368 9.38 -7.10 19.24
CA SER A 368 9.46 -6.60 17.86
C SER A 368 9.26 -5.09 17.82
N THR A 369 8.26 -4.58 18.53
CA THR A 369 7.97 -3.14 18.62
C THR A 369 9.12 -2.34 19.23
N ILE A 370 9.78 -2.86 20.27
CA ILE A 370 10.94 -2.19 20.89
C ILE A 370 12.12 -2.14 19.91
N VAL A 371 12.43 -3.26 19.23
CA VAL A 371 13.55 -3.30 18.28
C VAL A 371 13.33 -2.33 17.12
N THR A 372 12.14 -2.34 16.51
CA THR A 372 11.86 -1.42 15.39
C THR A 372 11.76 0.04 15.85
N GLY A 373 11.21 0.29 17.04
CA GLY A 373 11.16 1.63 17.64
C GLY A 373 12.53 2.21 17.93
N ILE A 374 13.48 1.41 18.43
CA ILE A 374 14.88 1.84 18.63
C ILE A 374 15.53 2.15 17.28
N CYS A 375 15.35 1.29 16.27
CA CYS A 375 15.88 1.55 14.93
C CYS A 375 15.31 2.85 14.33
N ALA A 376 14.00 3.08 14.48
CA ALA A 376 13.36 4.32 14.03
C ALA A 376 13.86 5.55 14.80
N ALA A 377 14.06 5.44 16.12
CA ALA A 377 14.61 6.53 16.93
C ALA A 377 16.04 6.89 16.49
N CYS A 378 16.87 5.88 16.19
CA CYS A 378 18.21 6.10 15.66
C CYS A 378 18.19 6.79 14.29
N LEU A 379 17.33 6.35 13.36
CA LEU A 379 17.23 6.98 12.04
C LEU A 379 16.68 8.41 12.12
N ALA A 380 15.67 8.65 12.98
CA ALA A 380 15.13 9.99 13.23
C ALA A 380 16.18 10.94 13.81
N PHE A 381 17.14 10.42 14.58
CA PHE A 381 18.23 11.20 15.15
C PHE A 381 19.24 11.67 14.09
N PHE A 382 19.61 10.83 13.13
CA PHE A 382 20.73 11.10 12.20
C PHE A 382 20.36 11.61 10.80
N MET A 383 19.15 11.36 10.29
CA MET A 383 18.82 11.62 8.88
C MET A 383 17.77 12.71 8.72
N ASP A 384 17.77 13.46 7.61
CA ASP A 384 16.76 14.50 7.37
C ASP A 384 15.44 14.00 6.74
N VAL A 385 14.36 14.77 6.94
CA VAL A 385 13.00 14.43 6.48
C VAL A 385 12.95 14.19 4.97
N SER A 386 13.61 15.02 4.16
CA SER A 386 13.60 14.90 2.70
C SER A 386 14.31 13.63 2.20
N GLN A 387 15.45 13.29 2.80
CA GLN A 387 16.20 12.07 2.51
C GLN A 387 15.39 10.83 2.90
N LEU A 388 14.83 10.83 4.11
CA LEU A 388 13.98 9.75 4.60
C LEU A 388 12.74 9.58 3.70
N ALA A 389 12.05 10.67 3.34
CA ALA A 389 10.88 10.62 2.47
C ALA A 389 11.22 10.05 1.08
N GLY A 390 12.34 10.47 0.48
CA GLY A 390 12.80 9.92 -0.80
C GLY A 390 13.08 8.42 -0.74
N MET A 391 13.75 7.95 0.32
CA MET A 391 14.02 6.52 0.53
C MET A 391 12.74 5.70 0.72
N VAL A 392 11.78 6.21 1.49
CA VAL A 392 10.49 5.56 1.73
C VAL A 392 9.69 5.46 0.43
N SER A 393 9.59 6.56 -0.34
CA SER A 393 8.86 6.55 -1.62
C SER A 393 9.39 5.48 -2.58
N VAL A 394 10.71 5.32 -2.69
CA VAL A 394 11.32 4.29 -3.55
C VAL A 394 10.96 2.88 -3.07
N GLY A 395 11.09 2.61 -1.77
CA GLY A 395 10.72 1.30 -1.19
C GLY A 395 9.24 0.95 -1.40
N THR A 396 8.37 1.93 -1.20
CA THR A 396 6.91 1.77 -1.29
C THR A 396 6.46 1.55 -2.74
N LEU A 397 7.03 2.30 -3.69
CA LEU A 397 6.74 2.10 -5.11
C LEU A 397 7.14 0.69 -5.57
N LEU A 398 8.24 0.16 -5.05
CA LEU A 398 8.66 -1.22 -5.31
C LEU A 398 7.66 -2.23 -4.73
N ALA A 399 7.21 -2.03 -3.49
CA ALA A 399 6.18 -2.86 -2.87
C ALA A 399 4.86 -2.82 -3.67
N PHE A 400 4.41 -1.64 -4.07
CA PHE A 400 3.17 -1.46 -4.82
C PHE A 400 3.22 -2.08 -6.21
N THR A 401 4.37 -1.97 -6.88
CA THR A 401 4.61 -2.64 -8.17
C THR A 401 4.46 -4.16 -8.03
N ILE A 402 5.03 -4.76 -6.97
CA ILE A 402 4.92 -6.20 -6.74
C ILE A 402 3.48 -6.61 -6.37
N VAL A 403 2.72 -5.76 -5.67
CA VAL A 403 1.29 -6.00 -5.42
C VAL A 403 0.49 -5.97 -6.72
N ALA A 404 0.75 -5.00 -7.61
CA ALA A 404 0.11 -4.95 -8.92
C ALA A 404 0.44 -6.20 -9.77
N VAL A 405 1.72 -6.64 -9.77
CA VAL A 405 2.14 -7.89 -10.42
C VAL A 405 1.46 -9.10 -9.78
N SER A 406 1.30 -9.12 -8.45
CA SER A 406 0.65 -10.21 -7.72
C SER A 406 -0.82 -10.38 -8.14
N ILE A 407 -1.52 -9.30 -8.48
CA ILE A 407 -2.89 -9.37 -9.03
C ILE A 407 -2.91 -9.93 -10.44
N LEU A 408 -1.99 -9.49 -11.29
CA LEU A 408 -1.90 -10.04 -12.65
C LEU A 408 -1.64 -11.55 -12.59
N ILE A 409 -0.74 -11.99 -11.71
CA ILE A 409 -0.50 -13.41 -11.49
C ILE A 409 -1.77 -14.10 -10.98
N LEU A 410 -2.48 -13.52 -10.01
CA LEU A 410 -3.70 -14.12 -9.46
C LEU A 410 -4.83 -14.23 -10.49
N ARG A 411 -4.94 -13.29 -11.43
CA ARG A 411 -5.99 -13.28 -12.48
C ARG A 411 -5.69 -14.19 -13.68
N TYR A 412 -4.44 -14.29 -14.08
CA TYR A 412 -4.06 -14.99 -15.32
C TYR A 412 -3.31 -16.32 -15.08
N ALA A 413 -2.81 -16.55 -13.87
CA ALA A 413 -2.08 -17.74 -13.48
C ALA A 413 -2.32 -18.07 -12.00
N PRO A 414 -3.57 -18.36 -11.58
CA PRO A 414 -3.89 -18.63 -10.18
C PRO A 414 -2.94 -19.69 -9.61
N PRO A 415 -2.41 -19.50 -8.38
CA PRO A 415 -1.59 -20.52 -7.73
C PRO A 415 -2.43 -21.78 -7.54
N ASP A 416 -1.84 -22.95 -7.77
CA ASP A 416 -2.56 -24.22 -7.69
C ASP A 416 -3.13 -24.37 -6.27
N GLU A 417 -4.47 -24.38 -6.14
CA GLU A 417 -5.12 -24.76 -4.89
C GLU A 417 -4.76 -26.21 -4.58
N VAL A 418 -4.68 -26.54 -3.28
CA VAL A 418 -4.54 -27.94 -2.87
C VAL A 418 -5.79 -28.66 -3.37
N PRO A 419 -5.69 -29.67 -4.24
CA PRO A 419 -6.82 -30.57 -4.45
C PRO A 419 -7.21 -31.11 -3.07
N LEU A 420 -8.50 -31.10 -2.73
CA LEU A 420 -8.96 -31.67 -1.47
C LEU A 420 -8.30 -33.05 -1.30
N PRO A 421 -7.85 -33.42 -0.07
CA PRO A 421 -7.32 -34.76 0.14
C PRO A 421 -8.33 -35.76 -0.42
N SER A 422 -7.86 -36.74 -1.18
CA SER A 422 -8.69 -37.67 -1.98
C SER A 422 -9.80 -38.35 -1.16
N SER A 423 -9.65 -38.46 0.16
CA SER A 423 -10.67 -38.93 1.10
C SER A 423 -11.90 -38.01 1.23
N LEU A 424 -11.70 -36.69 1.11
CA LEU A 424 -12.73 -35.66 1.17
C LEU A 424 -13.44 -35.48 -0.18
N GLU A 425 -12.70 -35.61 -1.28
CA GLU A 425 -13.27 -35.61 -2.64
C GLU A 425 -14.12 -36.88 -2.87
N ALA A 426 -13.72 -38.03 -2.32
CA ALA A 426 -14.51 -39.25 -2.29
C ALA A 426 -15.80 -39.12 -1.47
N SER A 427 -15.77 -38.40 -0.33
CA SER A 427 -16.97 -38.20 0.50
C SER A 427 -17.93 -37.15 -0.08
N PHE A 428 -17.41 -36.17 -0.84
CA PHE A 428 -18.24 -35.27 -1.65
C PHE A 428 -18.92 -36.00 -2.81
N ARG A 429 -18.21 -36.88 -3.52
CA ARG A 429 -18.81 -37.73 -4.57
C ARG A 429 -19.85 -38.68 -4.01
N LEU A 430 -19.58 -39.34 -2.88
CA LEU A 430 -20.54 -40.20 -2.20
C LEU A 430 -21.80 -39.46 -1.74
N SER A 431 -21.67 -38.19 -1.32
CA SER A 431 -22.84 -37.38 -0.93
C SER A 431 -23.66 -36.94 -2.14
N GLN A 432 -23.01 -36.67 -3.27
CA GLN A 432 -23.68 -36.27 -4.51
C GLN A 432 -24.36 -37.46 -5.21
N GLU A 433 -23.77 -38.66 -5.10
CA GLU A 433 -24.34 -39.92 -5.59
C GLU A 433 -25.55 -40.36 -4.74
N TYR A 434 -25.55 -40.09 -3.43
CA TYR A 434 -26.70 -40.29 -2.53
C TYR A 434 -27.89 -39.36 -2.84
N ASP A 435 -27.63 -38.14 -3.34
CA ASP A 435 -28.70 -37.20 -3.73
C ASP A 435 -29.30 -37.51 -5.11
N GLU A 436 -28.52 -38.06 -6.05
CA GLU A 436 -29.05 -38.51 -7.36
C GLU A 436 -29.84 -39.82 -7.27
N GLU A 437 -29.46 -40.74 -6.39
CA GLU A 437 -30.17 -42.01 -6.20
C GLU A 437 -31.58 -41.81 -5.61
N LYS A 438 -31.81 -40.70 -4.91
CA LYS A 438 -33.15 -40.33 -4.38
C LYS A 438 -34.10 -39.78 -5.46
N VAL A 439 -33.61 -39.45 -6.65
CA VAL A 439 -34.40 -38.83 -7.74
C VAL A 439 -34.86 -39.85 -8.80
N ARG A 440 -34.29 -41.07 -8.85
CA ARG A 440 -34.76 -42.12 -9.77
C ARG A 440 -35.62 -43.17 -9.06
N GLY A 441 -36.89 -43.24 -9.47
CA GLY A 441 -37.80 -44.34 -9.15
C GLY A 441 -37.35 -45.71 -9.71
N PRO A 442 -38.12 -46.79 -9.46
CA PRO A 442 -37.65 -48.18 -9.47
C PRO A 442 -37.30 -48.73 -10.87
N PRO A 443 -36.58 -49.87 -10.94
CA PRO A 443 -35.69 -50.18 -12.06
C PRO A 443 -36.43 -50.82 -13.23
N VAL A 444 -35.96 -50.51 -14.45
CA VAL A 444 -36.26 -51.25 -15.68
C VAL A 444 -34.99 -52.01 -16.07
N ASP A 445 -35.15 -53.32 -16.28
CA ASP A 445 -34.11 -54.26 -16.66
C ASP A 445 -33.32 -53.81 -17.90
N ALA A 446 -32.02 -53.58 -17.75
CA ALA A 446 -31.09 -53.42 -18.86
C ALA A 446 -29.72 -54.04 -18.53
N ASN A 447 -29.18 -54.76 -19.51
CA ASN A 447 -28.01 -55.64 -19.44
C ASN A 447 -26.75 -55.00 -18.80
N HIS A 448 -26.17 -55.69 -17.82
CA HIS A 448 -24.98 -55.27 -17.05
C HIS A 448 -23.68 -55.11 -17.88
N GLU A 449 -23.56 -55.77 -19.05
CA GLU A 449 -22.38 -55.64 -19.94
C GLU A 449 -22.41 -54.39 -20.83
N GLN A 450 -23.58 -53.88 -21.20
CA GLN A 450 -23.68 -52.62 -21.96
C GLN A 450 -23.51 -51.40 -21.06
N LEU A 451 -23.92 -51.49 -19.79
CA LEU A 451 -23.75 -50.37 -18.85
C LEU A 451 -22.29 -50.17 -18.46
N SER A 452 -21.52 -51.26 -18.27
CA SER A 452 -20.09 -51.20 -17.94
C SER A 452 -19.25 -50.63 -19.08
N SER A 453 -19.47 -51.08 -20.32
CA SER A 453 -18.76 -50.54 -21.49
C SER A 453 -19.09 -49.06 -21.78
N VAL A 454 -20.32 -48.62 -21.52
CA VAL A 454 -20.71 -47.20 -21.64
C VAL A 454 -20.09 -46.36 -20.52
N VAL A 455 -20.04 -46.86 -19.28
CA VAL A 455 -19.40 -46.17 -18.15
C VAL A 455 -17.89 -46.04 -18.35
N GLU A 456 -17.23 -47.09 -18.86
CA GLU A 456 -15.78 -47.08 -19.15
C GLU A 456 -15.45 -46.11 -20.29
N SER A 457 -16.26 -46.07 -21.36
CA SER A 457 -16.14 -45.10 -22.45
C SER A 457 -16.39 -43.65 -22.01
N ILE A 458 -17.35 -43.41 -21.11
CA ILE A 458 -17.59 -42.08 -20.52
C ILE A 458 -16.42 -41.67 -19.63
N ASN A 459 -15.82 -42.60 -18.89
CA ASN A 459 -14.69 -42.31 -18.02
C ASN A 459 -13.42 -41.99 -18.82
N ASP A 460 -13.14 -42.73 -19.89
CA ASP A 460 -12.01 -42.47 -20.79
C ASP A 460 -12.16 -41.13 -21.51
N THR A 461 -13.35 -40.81 -22.01
CA THR A 461 -13.62 -39.50 -22.64
C THR A 461 -13.56 -38.33 -21.65
N LEU A 462 -13.95 -38.54 -20.38
CA LEU A 462 -13.77 -37.55 -19.32
C LEU A 462 -12.29 -37.36 -18.94
N ILE A 463 -11.49 -38.43 -18.91
CA ILE A 463 -10.05 -38.38 -18.65
C ILE A 463 -9.33 -37.65 -19.79
N GLU A 464 -9.64 -37.99 -21.04
CA GLU A 464 -9.05 -37.37 -22.23
C GLU A 464 -9.43 -35.88 -22.31
N LYS A 465 -10.72 -35.54 -22.07
CA LYS A 465 -11.18 -34.15 -22.02
C LYS A 465 -10.55 -33.37 -20.86
N LYS A 466 -10.37 -33.99 -19.68
CA LYS A 466 -9.68 -33.37 -18.53
C LYS A 466 -8.20 -33.16 -18.82
N GLN A 467 -7.58 -34.08 -19.56
CA GLN A 467 -6.18 -33.99 -19.95
C GLN A 467 -5.94 -32.91 -21.00
N ASP A 468 -6.78 -32.81 -22.03
CA ASP A 468 -6.71 -31.73 -23.03
C ASP A 468 -6.97 -30.35 -22.41
N THR A 469 -7.96 -30.25 -21.53
CA THR A 469 -8.24 -29.00 -20.79
C THR A 469 -7.02 -28.59 -19.95
N SER A 470 -6.37 -29.55 -19.26
CA SER A 470 -5.18 -29.27 -18.44
C SER A 470 -3.95 -28.83 -19.25
N VAL A 471 -3.78 -29.35 -20.47
CA VAL A 471 -2.66 -28.98 -21.35
C VAL A 471 -2.88 -27.60 -21.95
N GLU A 472 -4.11 -27.27 -22.33
CA GLU A 472 -4.49 -25.96 -22.84
C GLU A 472 -4.41 -24.88 -21.75
N GLU A 473 -4.86 -25.20 -20.53
CA GLU A 473 -4.73 -24.37 -19.33
C GLU A 473 -3.25 -24.16 -18.94
N SER A 474 -2.41 -25.20 -19.03
CA SER A 474 -0.96 -25.09 -18.82
C SER A 474 -0.27 -24.19 -19.85
N LYS A 475 -0.66 -24.29 -21.14
CA LYS A 475 -0.16 -23.42 -22.21
C LYS A 475 -0.60 -21.97 -21.99
N ARG A 476 -1.86 -21.73 -21.64
CA ARG A 476 -2.41 -20.41 -21.30
C ARG A 476 -1.68 -19.80 -20.11
N ARG A 477 -1.46 -20.58 -19.05
CA ARG A 477 -0.71 -20.15 -17.85
C ARG A 477 0.74 -19.79 -18.16
N LYS A 478 1.42 -20.56 -19.01
CA LYS A 478 2.78 -20.23 -19.48
C LYS A 478 2.80 -18.96 -20.32
N ALA A 479 1.83 -18.77 -21.22
CA ALA A 479 1.69 -17.56 -22.01
C ALA A 479 1.43 -16.32 -21.15
N ALA A 480 0.55 -16.44 -20.15
CA ALA A 480 0.29 -15.40 -19.16
C ALA A 480 1.55 -15.02 -18.36
N VAL A 481 2.28 -16.01 -17.81
CA VAL A 481 3.51 -15.76 -17.05
C VAL A 481 4.60 -15.11 -17.91
N CYS A 482 4.77 -15.55 -19.16
CA CYS A 482 5.66 -14.90 -20.13
C CYS A 482 5.26 -13.45 -20.39
N SER A 483 3.96 -13.19 -20.55
CA SER A 483 3.45 -11.84 -20.78
C SER A 483 3.68 -10.92 -19.57
N ILE A 484 3.37 -11.38 -18.35
CA ILE A 484 3.64 -10.64 -17.12
C ILE A 484 5.14 -10.36 -16.96
N SER A 485 5.99 -11.34 -17.26
CA SER A 485 7.45 -11.17 -17.26
C SER A 485 7.90 -10.13 -18.28
N SER A 486 7.32 -10.13 -19.48
CA SER A 486 7.56 -9.11 -20.51
C SER A 486 7.17 -7.70 -20.04
N VAL A 487 6.04 -7.56 -19.36
CA VAL A 487 5.61 -6.27 -18.78
C VAL A 487 6.61 -5.80 -17.71
N CYS A 488 7.01 -6.68 -16.79
CA CYS A 488 7.98 -6.34 -15.75
C CYS A 488 9.33 -5.92 -16.33
N VAL A 489 9.84 -6.68 -17.31
CA VAL A 489 11.10 -6.35 -18.00
C VAL A 489 10.96 -5.04 -18.77
N GLY A 490 9.85 -4.82 -19.46
CA GLY A 490 9.56 -3.57 -20.17
C GLY A 490 9.58 -2.35 -19.24
N VAL A 491 8.93 -2.43 -18.09
CA VAL A 491 8.93 -1.36 -17.06
C VAL A 491 10.34 -1.11 -16.53
N VAL A 492 11.09 -2.15 -16.18
CA VAL A 492 12.46 -2.00 -15.64
C VAL A 492 13.38 -1.38 -16.70
N VAL A 493 13.33 -1.84 -17.95
CA VAL A 493 14.13 -1.28 -19.04
C VAL A 493 13.75 0.18 -19.30
N LEU A 494 12.46 0.51 -19.33
CA LEU A 494 11.99 1.87 -19.57
C LEU A 494 12.41 2.83 -18.45
N THR A 495 12.25 2.42 -17.19
CA THR A 495 12.59 3.24 -16.01
C THR A 495 14.10 3.43 -15.85
N THR A 496 14.89 2.37 -16.04
CA THR A 496 16.36 2.47 -16.01
C THR A 496 16.84 3.36 -17.15
N SER A 497 16.35 3.17 -18.38
CA SER A 497 16.73 4.01 -19.52
C SER A 497 16.34 5.48 -19.32
N ALA A 498 15.17 5.74 -18.76
CA ALA A 498 14.74 7.09 -18.42
C ALA A 498 15.64 7.73 -17.34
N SER A 499 16.22 6.96 -16.43
CA SER A 499 17.04 7.45 -15.32
C SER A 499 18.52 7.63 -15.66
N PHE A 500 19.05 6.85 -16.62
CA PHE A 500 20.46 6.92 -17.01
C PHE A 500 20.75 8.13 -17.92
N THR A 501 21.06 9.28 -17.30
CA THR A 501 21.41 10.52 -17.99
C THR A 501 22.82 10.52 -18.60
N PHE A 502 23.67 9.54 -18.23
CA PHE A 502 25.04 9.42 -18.75
C PHE A 502 25.10 8.80 -20.17
N LEU A 503 24.04 8.12 -20.62
CA LEU A 503 23.96 7.56 -21.97
C LEU A 503 23.68 8.66 -23.01
N PRO A 504 24.29 8.59 -24.22
CA PRO A 504 23.97 9.50 -25.30
C PRO A 504 22.47 9.42 -25.66
N PHE A 505 21.90 10.57 -26.00
CA PHE A 505 20.45 10.76 -26.20
C PHE A 505 19.81 9.69 -27.10
N LEU A 506 20.48 9.30 -28.19
CA LEU A 506 20.00 8.27 -29.13
C LEU A 506 19.85 6.88 -28.49
N LEU A 507 20.84 6.45 -27.69
CA LEU A 507 20.78 5.17 -26.99
C LEU A 507 19.69 5.18 -25.91
N ARG A 508 19.55 6.29 -25.20
CA ARG A 508 18.48 6.47 -24.21
C ARG A 508 17.10 6.37 -24.87
N CYS A 509 16.89 7.05 -25.99
CA CYS A 509 15.64 6.93 -26.76
C CYS A 509 15.41 5.51 -27.28
N PHE A 510 16.45 4.83 -27.78
CA PHE A 510 16.32 3.45 -28.27
C PHE A 510 15.84 2.50 -27.16
N PHE A 511 16.49 2.52 -25.99
CA PHE A 511 16.06 1.65 -24.89
C PHE A 511 14.71 2.04 -24.29
N CYS A 512 14.36 3.34 -24.27
CA CYS A 512 13.01 3.77 -23.89
C CYS A 512 11.94 3.24 -24.85
N VAL A 513 12.18 3.32 -26.16
CA VAL A 513 11.25 2.77 -27.18
C VAL A 513 11.16 1.26 -27.06
N PHE A 514 12.29 0.57 -26.89
CA PHE A 514 12.33 -0.89 -26.72
C PHE A 514 11.57 -1.35 -25.47
N GLY A 515 11.81 -0.70 -24.32
CA GLY A 515 11.09 -0.97 -23.08
C GLY A 515 9.58 -0.67 -23.22
N GLY A 516 9.23 0.42 -23.90
CA GLY A 516 7.83 0.77 -24.18
C GLY A 516 7.12 -0.25 -25.08
N LEU A 517 7.80 -0.75 -26.12
CA LEU A 517 7.28 -1.79 -27.00
C LEU A 517 7.08 -3.12 -26.26
N LEU A 518 8.03 -3.53 -25.42
CA LEU A 518 7.91 -4.73 -24.57
C LEU A 518 6.72 -4.64 -23.60
N LEU A 519 6.52 -3.46 -23.02
CA LEU A 519 5.42 -3.18 -22.12
C LEU A 519 4.07 -3.25 -22.85
N LEU A 520 3.94 -2.54 -23.99
CA LEU A 520 2.72 -2.54 -24.79
C LEU A 520 2.40 -3.91 -25.38
N ALA A 521 3.41 -4.67 -25.83
CA ALA A 521 3.24 -6.02 -26.32
C ALA A 521 2.74 -6.96 -25.22
N GLY A 522 3.33 -6.88 -24.02
CA GLY A 522 2.87 -7.65 -22.86
C GLY A 522 1.42 -7.32 -22.49
N LEU A 523 1.09 -6.03 -22.35
CA LEU A 523 -0.29 -5.60 -22.06
C LEU A 523 -1.28 -6.03 -23.15
N GLY A 524 -0.91 -5.91 -24.43
CA GLY A 524 -1.73 -6.33 -25.56
C GLY A 524 -2.05 -7.84 -25.51
N VAL A 525 -1.06 -8.67 -25.19
CA VAL A 525 -1.26 -10.12 -25.00
C VAL A 525 -2.13 -10.40 -23.77
N LEU A 526 -1.95 -9.67 -22.67
CA LEU A 526 -2.79 -9.80 -21.46
C LEU A 526 -4.26 -9.41 -21.72
N CYS A 527 -4.52 -8.43 -22.59
CA CYS A 527 -5.88 -8.07 -22.98
C CYS A 527 -6.55 -9.13 -23.89
N TYR A 528 -5.76 -9.91 -24.63
CA TYR A 528 -6.27 -10.95 -25.53
C TYR A 528 -6.50 -12.29 -24.83
N ILE A 529 -5.76 -12.57 -23.75
CA ILE A 529 -5.99 -13.75 -22.92
C ILE A 529 -7.27 -13.51 -22.12
N ASP A 530 -8.27 -14.38 -22.28
CA ASP A 530 -9.48 -14.36 -21.45
C ASP A 530 -9.10 -14.31 -19.96
N GLN A 531 -9.84 -13.58 -19.14
CA GLN A 531 -9.65 -13.63 -17.69
C GLN A 531 -10.24 -14.93 -17.16
N ASP A 532 -9.53 -15.63 -16.26
CA ASP A 532 -10.20 -16.64 -15.45
C ASP A 532 -11.11 -15.93 -14.45
N ASP A 533 -12.36 -15.69 -14.87
CA ASP A 533 -13.45 -15.39 -13.95
C ASP A 533 -13.56 -16.58 -12.99
N GLY A 534 -12.98 -16.42 -11.80
CA GLY A 534 -12.75 -17.48 -10.80
C GLY A 534 -13.95 -18.36 -10.52
N ARG A 535 -14.16 -19.38 -11.36
CA ARG A 535 -15.16 -20.44 -11.18
C ARG A 535 -14.76 -21.47 -10.14
N HIS A 536 -13.57 -21.35 -9.55
CA HIS A 536 -13.12 -22.23 -8.47
C HIS A 536 -12.84 -21.42 -7.20
N SER A 537 -13.87 -21.40 -6.36
CA SER A 537 -13.86 -21.52 -4.89
C SER A 537 -12.89 -20.70 -4.02
N PHE A 538 -12.35 -19.57 -4.47
CA PHE A 538 -11.82 -18.57 -3.52
C PHE A 538 -12.98 -17.82 -2.84
N GLY A 539 -13.42 -18.33 -1.69
CA GLY A 539 -14.22 -17.61 -0.67
C GLY A 539 -15.42 -16.83 -1.20
N HIS A 540 -16.59 -17.46 -1.22
CA HIS A 540 -17.89 -16.91 -1.64
C HIS A 540 -18.08 -15.38 -1.49
N SER A 541 -18.48 -14.76 -2.62
CA SER A 541 -19.38 -13.60 -2.75
C SER A 541 -19.03 -12.33 -1.93
N GLY A 542 -17.99 -11.61 -2.35
CA GLY A 542 -17.73 -10.25 -1.85
C GLY A 542 -17.05 -9.30 -2.84
N GLY A 543 -16.18 -9.83 -3.71
CA GLY A 543 -15.40 -9.02 -4.66
C GLY A 543 -16.16 -8.53 -5.90
N THR A 544 -17.41 -8.97 -6.11
CA THR A 544 -18.19 -8.63 -7.31
C THR A 544 -18.56 -7.15 -7.42
N TYR A 545 -18.57 -6.37 -6.33
CA TYR A 545 -19.03 -4.99 -6.39
C TYR A 545 -18.07 -4.01 -7.10
N ILE A 546 -16.76 -4.26 -7.09
CA ILE A 546 -15.78 -3.32 -7.69
C ILE A 546 -15.57 -3.63 -9.18
N THR A 547 -15.52 -4.91 -9.55
CA THR A 547 -15.33 -5.33 -10.93
C THR A 547 -16.55 -5.02 -11.80
N THR A 548 -17.78 -5.18 -11.27
CA THR A 548 -18.99 -4.89 -12.03
C THR A 548 -19.19 -3.38 -12.27
N HIS A 549 -18.72 -2.51 -11.38
CA HIS A 549 -18.79 -1.05 -11.56
C HIS A 549 -17.75 -0.51 -12.56
N LEU A 550 -16.55 -1.10 -12.62
CA LEU A 550 -15.54 -0.75 -13.62
C LEU A 550 -15.88 -1.31 -15.02
N CYS A 551 -16.46 -2.50 -15.10
CA CYS A 551 -16.98 -3.02 -16.38
C CYS A 551 -18.15 -2.16 -16.91
N THR A 552 -19.07 -1.72 -16.05
CA THR A 552 -20.18 -0.85 -16.51
C THR A 552 -19.71 0.51 -17.01
N LEU A 553 -18.65 1.10 -16.41
CA LEU A 553 -18.02 2.32 -16.92
C LEU A 553 -17.26 2.12 -18.23
N SER A 554 -16.63 0.96 -18.43
CA SER A 554 -15.95 0.62 -19.70
C SER A 554 -16.92 0.26 -20.83
N THR A 555 -18.12 -0.28 -20.53
CA THR A 555 -19.11 -0.64 -21.55
C THR A 555 -20.04 0.51 -21.93
N LEU A 556 -20.15 1.55 -21.11
CA LEU A 556 -20.98 2.72 -21.42
C LEU A 556 -20.34 3.66 -22.46
N ASP A 557 -19.02 3.62 -22.67
CA ASP A 557 -18.32 4.37 -23.73
C ASP A 557 -18.25 3.61 -25.08
N SER A 558 -18.90 2.45 -25.21
CA SER A 558 -18.89 1.65 -26.45
C SER A 558 -20.28 1.31 -27.00
N ILE A 559 -21.35 1.97 -26.52
CA ILE A 559 -22.73 1.77 -27.00
C ILE A 559 -23.44 3.13 -27.22
N ASP A 560 -22.79 4.06 -27.92
CA ASP A 560 -23.44 5.27 -28.47
C ASP A 560 -23.04 5.51 -29.94
N GLU A 561 -22.88 4.41 -30.69
CA GLU A 561 -22.91 4.43 -32.15
C GLU A 561 -23.84 3.29 -32.60
N ILE A 562 -24.84 3.62 -33.42
CA ILE A 562 -26.01 2.82 -33.86
C ILE A 562 -27.27 3.01 -32.98
N THR A 563 -27.93 4.17 -33.09
CA THR A 563 -29.24 4.30 -33.79
C THR A 563 -29.56 5.75 -34.11
#